data_AF-A0A846D7F9-F1
#
_entry.id   AF-A0A846D7F9-F1
#
_cell.length_a   1.000
_cell.length_b   1.000
_cell.length_c   1.000
_cell.angle_alpha   90.00
_cell.angle_beta   90.00
_cell.angle_gamma   90.00
#
_symmetry.space_group_name_H-M   'P 1'
#
loop_
_entity.id
_entity.type
_entity.pdbx_description
1 polymer ?
#
loop_
_entity_poly.entity_id
_entity_poly.type
_entity_poly.pdbx_seq_one_letter_code
_entity_poly.pdbx_strand_id
1 'polypeptide(L)'
;MSQAAPKESKDQIMAAFEKLLAQQKKGELKVATKEEEAEKEKNKQLLETASTYTVDNIVNGMASLQLDFGNIINELSKKLTTESSKLDELKRAIGVEKEHLEELRKIRLVADTLHILRQEYQENLRILEHNTASQREAIEKEKAQTNKVWEKDQQEFEMKVAEEGELLAKQREKEAADYQYEIERDRKIEMDEYEEEKRQQERELAESNQDKEKAWKEREKYLADNQKEFQENQKKIEGFEEKIKTEYNKTKGEAIKEAEREAKVKADLLEKEWESAKQGCELKIQSLEATIQRQTEQIADLTAQLQAATTQAQNLAMRAFQSSTTSGSKG
;
A
#
# COMPACT_ATOMS: atom_id res chain seq x y z
N MET A 1 124.78 -134.19 -6.14
CA MET A 1 125.80 -134.68 -7.11
C MET A 1 126.86 -133.59 -7.21
N SER A 2 127.98 -133.67 -6.47
CA SER A 2 129.25 -134.28 -6.92
C SER A 2 129.75 -133.56 -8.19
N GLN A 3 130.88 -132.84 -8.26
CA GLN A 3 132.27 -133.17 -7.91
C GLN A 3 133.08 -131.85 -8.00
N ALA A 4 133.93 -131.50 -7.04
CA ALA A 4 135.36 -131.86 -6.95
C ALA A 4 136.21 -131.39 -8.15
N ALA A 5 137.01 -130.34 -7.90
CA ALA A 5 138.20 -130.03 -8.68
C ALA A 5 139.26 -131.13 -8.56
N PRO A 6 140.13 -131.29 -9.57
CA PRO A 6 141.52 -131.67 -9.32
C PRO A 6 142.47 -130.73 -10.09
N LYS A 7 143.31 -129.98 -9.37
CA LYS A 7 144.70 -130.33 -8.99
C LYS A 7 145.68 -130.22 -10.15
N GLU A 8 146.42 -129.12 -10.09
CA GLU A 8 147.45 -128.72 -11.03
C GLU A 8 148.68 -129.63 -10.98
N SER A 9 149.19 -129.99 -12.15
CA SER A 9 150.45 -130.73 -12.34
C SER A 9 151.63 -129.76 -12.41
N LYS A 10 152.83 -130.20 -12.04
CA LYS A 10 154.06 -129.41 -11.94
C LYS A 10 154.42 -128.65 -13.24
N ASP A 11 153.97 -129.15 -14.38
CA ASP A 11 154.10 -128.51 -15.70
C ASP A 11 153.13 -127.33 -15.89
N GLN A 12 151.98 -127.33 -15.20
CA GLN A 12 151.10 -126.18 -15.11
C GLN A 12 151.66 -125.11 -14.16
N ILE A 13 152.52 -125.48 -13.19
CA ILE A 13 153.16 -124.51 -12.28
C ILE A 13 154.33 -123.78 -12.97
N MET A 14 155.11 -124.45 -13.81
CA MET A 14 156.13 -123.78 -14.65
C MET A 14 155.51 -123.01 -15.82
N ALA A 15 154.45 -123.53 -16.45
CA ALA A 15 153.70 -122.77 -17.46
C ALA A 15 152.95 -121.57 -16.86
N ALA A 16 152.48 -121.68 -15.61
CA ALA A 16 151.91 -120.55 -14.87
C ALA A 16 152.98 -119.52 -14.47
N PHE A 17 154.22 -119.95 -14.16
CA PHE A 17 155.33 -119.05 -13.83
C PHE A 17 155.85 -118.29 -15.07
N GLU A 18 155.94 -118.93 -16.24
CA GLU A 18 156.22 -118.23 -17.51
C GLU A 18 155.07 -117.33 -17.95
N LYS A 19 153.80 -117.71 -17.70
CA LYS A 19 152.63 -116.83 -17.90
C LYS A 19 152.67 -115.60 -16.97
N LEU A 20 153.15 -115.75 -15.73
CA LEU A 20 153.24 -114.65 -14.76
C LEU A 20 154.36 -113.65 -15.11
N LEU A 21 155.50 -114.12 -15.64
CA LEU A 21 156.56 -113.25 -16.16
C LEU A 21 156.17 -112.53 -17.46
N ALA A 22 155.38 -113.18 -18.32
CA ALA A 22 154.80 -112.53 -19.50
C ALA A 22 153.68 -111.52 -19.14
N GLN A 23 152.97 -111.72 -18.02
CA GLN A 23 151.97 -110.79 -17.52
C GLN A 23 152.58 -109.57 -16.81
N GLN A 24 153.73 -109.68 -16.14
CA GLN A 24 154.39 -108.51 -15.53
C GLN A 24 155.13 -107.60 -16.52
N LYS A 25 155.56 -108.10 -17.69
CA LYS A 25 156.20 -107.28 -18.73
C LYS A 25 155.22 -106.60 -19.71
N LYS A 26 153.90 -106.77 -19.51
CA LYS A 26 152.84 -106.06 -20.25
C LYS A 26 152.14 -104.99 -19.42
N GLY A 27 152.66 -104.70 -18.21
CA GLY A 27 152.08 -103.79 -17.21
C GLY A 27 152.76 -102.43 -17.06
N GLU A 28 153.71 -102.06 -17.93
CA GLU A 28 154.27 -100.70 -17.96
C GLU A 28 154.04 -100.08 -19.35
N LEU A 29 153.40 -98.91 -19.33
CA LEU A 29 153.21 -97.99 -20.45
C LEU A 29 152.19 -98.45 -21.53
N LYS A 30 150.90 -98.24 -21.24
CA LYS A 30 149.96 -97.61 -22.18
C LYS A 30 148.66 -97.17 -21.49
N VAL A 31 148.20 -96.01 -21.93
CA VAL A 31 147.16 -95.15 -21.37
C VAL A 31 145.76 -95.66 -21.69
N ALA A 32 144.91 -95.63 -20.67
CA ALA A 32 143.44 -95.49 -20.61
C ALA A 32 142.56 -96.13 -21.70
N THR A 33 141.67 -97.01 -21.25
CA THR A 33 140.32 -97.17 -21.81
C THR A 33 139.31 -97.31 -20.68
N LYS A 34 138.31 -96.40 -20.67
CA LYS A 34 137.17 -96.32 -19.72
C LYS A 34 136.28 -97.56 -19.67
N GLU A 35 136.63 -98.62 -20.40
CA GLU A 35 135.82 -99.82 -20.57
C GLU A 35 136.11 -100.88 -19.49
N GLU A 36 137.33 -100.96 -18.94
CA GLU A 36 137.64 -101.88 -17.83
C GLU A 36 137.30 -101.31 -16.43
N GLU A 37 137.28 -99.98 -16.26
CA GLU A 37 136.66 -99.34 -15.09
C GLU A 37 135.13 -99.41 -15.16
N ALA A 38 134.54 -99.27 -16.36
CA ALA A 38 133.10 -99.45 -16.54
C ALA A 38 132.65 -100.92 -16.39
N GLU A 39 133.46 -101.92 -16.77
CA GLU A 39 133.11 -103.34 -16.56
C GLU A 39 133.33 -103.79 -15.11
N LYS A 40 134.31 -103.27 -14.37
CA LYS A 40 134.43 -103.57 -12.93
C LYS A 40 133.38 -102.85 -12.09
N GLU A 41 133.02 -101.62 -12.42
CA GLU A 41 131.92 -100.91 -11.75
C GLU A 41 130.57 -101.53 -12.12
N LYS A 42 130.35 -101.90 -13.40
CA LYS A 42 129.14 -102.66 -13.79
C LYS A 42 129.10 -104.05 -13.16
N ASN A 43 130.20 -104.79 -13.08
CA ASN A 43 130.16 -106.13 -12.49
C ASN A 43 130.05 -106.08 -10.96
N LYS A 44 130.52 -105.02 -10.28
CA LYS A 44 130.17 -104.77 -8.87
C LYS A 44 128.69 -104.41 -8.70
N GLN A 45 128.17 -103.50 -9.52
CA GLN A 45 126.75 -103.12 -9.48
C GLN A 45 125.82 -104.27 -9.89
N LEU A 46 126.25 -105.16 -10.77
CA LEU A 46 125.49 -106.32 -11.23
C LEU A 46 125.55 -107.49 -10.23
N LEU A 47 126.64 -107.66 -9.46
CA LEU A 47 126.65 -108.59 -8.33
C LEU A 47 125.85 -108.07 -7.12
N GLU A 48 125.84 -106.75 -6.85
CA GLU A 48 124.97 -106.15 -5.82
C GLU A 48 123.48 -106.22 -6.19
N THR A 49 123.14 -105.98 -7.46
CA THR A 49 121.74 -106.11 -7.92
C THR A 49 121.31 -107.56 -8.13
N ALA A 50 122.20 -108.49 -8.51
CA ALA A 50 121.82 -109.90 -8.69
C ALA A 50 121.71 -110.69 -7.37
N SER A 51 122.48 -110.33 -6.34
CA SER A 51 122.39 -110.96 -5.01
C SER A 51 121.18 -110.49 -4.19
N THR A 52 120.51 -109.41 -4.61
CA THR A 52 119.26 -108.93 -4.03
C THR A 52 118.01 -109.54 -4.67
N TYR A 53 118.13 -110.30 -5.77
CA TYR A 53 117.02 -111.04 -6.39
C TYR A 53 116.85 -112.46 -5.80
N THR A 54 116.56 -112.54 -4.51
CA THR A 54 116.07 -113.75 -3.84
C THR A 54 114.56 -113.91 -4.06
N VAL A 55 114.05 -115.15 -4.04
CA VAL A 55 112.60 -115.45 -4.15
C VAL A 55 111.77 -114.63 -3.15
N ASP A 56 112.33 -114.35 -1.98
CA ASP A 56 111.74 -113.49 -0.95
C ASP A 56 111.63 -112.00 -1.36
N ASN A 57 112.58 -111.46 -2.13
CA ASN A 57 112.53 -110.06 -2.59
C ASN A 57 111.64 -109.87 -3.82
N ILE A 58 111.45 -110.90 -4.65
CA ILE A 58 110.48 -110.85 -5.75
C ILE A 58 109.06 -110.97 -5.19
N VAL A 59 108.82 -111.85 -4.20
CA VAL A 59 107.52 -111.98 -3.53
C VAL A 59 107.23 -110.75 -2.67
N ASN A 60 108.20 -110.19 -1.95
CA ASN A 60 108.04 -108.92 -1.25
C ASN A 60 107.88 -107.73 -2.20
N GLY A 61 108.52 -107.75 -3.38
CA GLY A 61 108.32 -106.73 -4.42
C GLY A 61 106.94 -106.82 -5.07
N MET A 62 106.40 -108.02 -5.27
CA MET A 62 105.02 -108.20 -5.74
C MET A 62 104.00 -107.85 -4.65
N ALA A 63 104.28 -108.21 -3.40
CA ALA A 63 103.44 -107.83 -2.26
C ALA A 63 103.49 -106.32 -2.02
N SER A 64 104.66 -105.67 -2.15
CA SER A 64 104.80 -104.21 -2.05
C SER A 64 104.10 -103.54 -3.22
N LEU A 65 104.22 -104.06 -4.45
CA LEU A 65 103.50 -103.50 -5.60
C LEU A 65 101.99 -103.64 -5.42
N GLN A 66 101.50 -104.75 -4.87
CA GLN A 66 100.06 -104.95 -4.60
C GLN A 66 99.56 -104.04 -3.46
N LEU A 67 100.40 -103.77 -2.46
CA LEU A 67 100.14 -102.84 -1.36
C LEU A 67 100.20 -101.38 -1.82
N ASP A 68 101.15 -101.03 -2.70
CA ASP A 68 101.28 -99.74 -3.35
C ASP A 68 100.12 -99.49 -4.32
N PHE A 69 99.68 -100.51 -5.08
CA PHE A 69 98.48 -100.41 -5.91
C PHE A 69 97.22 -100.22 -5.04
N GLY A 70 97.11 -100.93 -3.92
CA GLY A 70 96.04 -100.73 -2.94
C GLY A 70 96.07 -99.33 -2.31
N ASN A 71 97.25 -98.80 -2.00
CA ASN A 71 97.44 -97.46 -1.46
C ASN A 71 97.15 -96.37 -2.49
N ILE A 72 97.58 -96.53 -3.75
CA ILE A 72 97.28 -95.59 -4.84
C ILE A 72 95.80 -95.62 -5.18
N ILE A 73 95.15 -96.79 -5.20
CA ILE A 73 93.69 -96.88 -5.38
C ILE A 73 92.96 -96.23 -4.20
N ASN A 74 93.42 -96.42 -2.96
CA ASN A 74 92.84 -95.76 -1.80
C ASN A 74 93.10 -94.23 -1.79
N GLU A 75 94.27 -93.77 -2.22
CA GLU A 75 94.55 -92.33 -2.38
C GLU A 75 93.75 -91.72 -3.52
N LEU A 76 93.62 -92.42 -4.65
CA LEU A 76 92.84 -91.97 -5.79
C LEU A 76 91.35 -91.97 -5.42
N SER A 77 90.88 -92.97 -4.69
CA SER A 77 89.53 -93.02 -4.13
C SER A 77 89.32 -91.87 -3.15
N LYS A 78 90.26 -91.63 -2.22
CA LYS A 78 90.22 -90.46 -1.31
C LYS A 78 90.18 -89.14 -2.08
N LYS A 79 91.08 -88.93 -3.04
CA LYS A 79 91.12 -87.74 -3.89
C LYS A 79 89.83 -87.58 -4.69
N LEU A 80 89.31 -88.64 -5.28
CA LEU A 80 88.05 -88.64 -6.02
C LEU A 80 86.87 -88.35 -5.09
N THR A 81 86.84 -88.90 -3.88
CA THR A 81 85.81 -88.56 -2.88
C THR A 81 85.92 -87.13 -2.40
N THR A 82 87.14 -86.58 -2.22
CA THR A 82 87.33 -85.17 -1.85
C THR A 82 87.02 -84.20 -3.00
N GLU A 83 87.33 -84.56 -4.24
CA GLU A 83 86.96 -83.74 -5.40
C GLU A 83 85.46 -83.85 -5.70
N SER A 84 84.85 -85.02 -5.46
CA SER A 84 83.40 -85.19 -5.51
C SER A 84 82.71 -84.41 -4.40
N SER A 85 83.25 -84.38 -3.17
CA SER A 85 82.67 -83.58 -2.08
C SER A 85 82.82 -82.09 -2.36
N LYS A 86 83.96 -81.62 -2.87
CA LYS A 86 84.14 -80.23 -3.34
C LYS A 86 83.17 -79.88 -4.48
N LEU A 87 82.96 -80.79 -5.43
CA LEU A 87 81.98 -80.60 -6.50
C LEU A 87 80.55 -80.48 -5.95
N ASP A 88 80.19 -81.30 -4.96
CA ASP A 88 78.89 -81.24 -4.31
C ASP A 88 78.71 -79.96 -3.47
N GLU A 89 79.75 -79.54 -2.76
CA GLU A 89 79.79 -78.25 -2.04
C GLU A 89 79.65 -77.07 -3.01
N LEU A 90 80.37 -77.08 -4.14
CA LEU A 90 80.26 -76.05 -5.18
C LEU A 90 78.86 -76.05 -5.81
N LYS A 91 78.28 -77.22 -6.10
CA LYS A 91 76.90 -77.31 -6.61
C LYS A 91 75.90 -76.75 -5.61
N ARG A 92 76.06 -77.05 -4.30
CA ARG A 92 75.23 -76.47 -3.24
C ARG A 92 75.42 -74.96 -3.12
N ALA A 93 76.65 -74.47 -3.14
CA ALA A 93 76.96 -73.05 -3.11
C ALA A 93 76.36 -72.30 -4.32
N ILE A 94 76.44 -72.88 -5.53
CA ILE A 94 75.78 -72.34 -6.73
C ILE A 94 74.25 -72.34 -6.57
N GLY A 95 73.68 -73.36 -5.91
CA GLY A 95 72.25 -73.40 -5.58
C GLY A 95 71.85 -72.24 -4.66
N VAL A 96 72.57 -72.08 -3.54
CA VAL A 96 72.36 -70.99 -2.58
C VAL A 96 72.54 -69.63 -3.24
N GLU A 97 73.55 -69.44 -4.08
CA GLU A 97 73.76 -68.16 -4.76
C GLU A 97 72.74 -67.87 -5.86
N LYS A 98 72.16 -68.90 -6.49
CA LYS A 98 71.00 -68.71 -7.38
C LYS A 98 69.77 -68.26 -6.59
N GLU A 99 69.54 -68.83 -5.42
CA GLU A 99 68.44 -68.41 -4.53
C GLU A 99 68.65 -66.96 -4.05
N HIS A 100 69.86 -66.61 -3.60
CA HIS A 100 70.20 -65.23 -3.23
C HIS A 100 70.09 -64.25 -4.40
N LEU A 101 70.49 -64.64 -5.62
CA LEU A 101 70.31 -63.81 -6.80
C LEU A 101 68.84 -63.57 -7.11
N GLU A 102 67.98 -64.56 -6.97
CA GLU A 102 66.53 -64.39 -7.13
C GLU A 102 65.91 -63.52 -6.01
N GLU A 103 66.38 -63.63 -4.77
CA GLU A 103 66.00 -62.73 -3.67
C GLU A 103 66.41 -61.28 -3.96
N LEU A 104 67.65 -61.05 -4.39
CA LEU A 104 68.13 -59.72 -4.76
C LEU A 104 67.34 -59.13 -5.93
N ARG A 105 66.94 -59.94 -6.91
CA ARG A 105 66.05 -59.51 -8.01
C ARG A 105 64.67 -59.11 -7.51
N LYS A 106 64.08 -59.87 -6.59
CA LYS A 106 62.80 -59.51 -5.95
C LYS A 106 62.91 -58.21 -5.16
N ILE A 107 63.97 -58.05 -4.36
CA ILE A 107 64.24 -56.81 -3.60
C ILE A 107 64.40 -55.62 -4.56
N ARG A 108 65.14 -55.79 -5.65
CA ARG A 108 65.29 -54.74 -6.67
C ARG A 108 63.96 -54.37 -7.33
N LEU A 109 63.14 -55.35 -7.71
CA LEU A 109 61.81 -55.08 -8.27
C LEU A 109 60.91 -54.33 -7.27
N VAL A 110 60.94 -54.71 -5.99
CA VAL A 110 60.19 -54.00 -4.94
C VAL A 110 60.73 -52.58 -4.72
N ALA A 111 62.05 -52.39 -4.76
CA ALA A 111 62.67 -51.06 -4.65
C ALA A 111 62.31 -50.16 -5.83
N ASP A 112 62.36 -50.68 -7.07
CA ASP A 112 62.01 -49.96 -8.28
C ASP A 112 60.50 -49.60 -8.29
N THR A 113 59.62 -50.53 -7.91
CA THR A 113 58.17 -50.26 -7.80
C THR A 113 57.85 -49.26 -6.69
N LEU A 114 58.49 -49.34 -5.53
CA LEU A 114 58.35 -48.35 -4.46
C LEU A 114 58.87 -46.97 -4.91
N HIS A 115 59.95 -46.93 -5.68
CA HIS A 115 60.46 -45.68 -6.24
C HIS A 115 59.46 -45.04 -7.21
N ILE A 116 58.91 -45.81 -8.16
CA ILE A 116 57.89 -45.35 -9.11
C ILE A 116 56.66 -44.84 -8.35
N LEU A 117 56.15 -45.64 -7.42
CA LEU A 117 54.98 -45.27 -6.62
C LEU A 117 55.22 -43.97 -5.84
N ARG A 118 56.42 -43.79 -5.26
CA ARG A 118 56.79 -42.54 -4.59
C ARG A 118 56.81 -41.36 -5.55
N GLN A 119 57.32 -41.53 -6.77
CA GLN A 119 57.31 -40.47 -7.78
C GLN A 119 55.89 -40.10 -8.18
N GLU A 120 55.02 -41.09 -8.40
CA GLU A 120 53.59 -40.86 -8.70
C GLU A 120 52.89 -40.12 -7.56
N TYR A 121 53.11 -40.51 -6.30
CA TYR A 121 52.55 -39.78 -5.15
C TYR A 121 53.05 -38.34 -5.08
N GLN A 122 54.34 -38.09 -5.33
CA GLN A 122 54.90 -36.74 -5.33
C GLN A 122 54.28 -35.89 -6.45
N GLU A 123 54.06 -36.46 -7.62
CA GLU A 123 53.42 -35.74 -8.74
C GLU A 123 51.93 -35.48 -8.45
N ASN A 124 51.21 -36.47 -7.94
CA ASN A 124 49.82 -36.31 -7.53
C ASN A 124 49.66 -35.24 -6.44
N LEU A 125 50.59 -35.19 -5.47
CA LEU A 125 50.61 -34.13 -4.46
C LEU A 125 50.82 -32.76 -5.08
N ARG A 126 51.78 -32.61 -6.02
CA ARG A 126 51.99 -31.34 -6.73
C ARG A 126 50.77 -30.90 -7.52
N ILE A 127 50.12 -31.82 -8.23
CA ILE A 127 48.90 -31.53 -8.99
C ILE A 127 47.79 -31.09 -8.04
N LEU A 128 47.60 -31.79 -6.92
CA LEU A 128 46.59 -31.44 -5.93
C LEU A 128 46.86 -30.07 -5.28
N GLU A 129 48.11 -29.79 -4.90
CA GLU A 129 48.52 -28.49 -4.36
C GLU A 129 48.29 -27.37 -5.37
N HIS A 130 48.69 -27.57 -6.63
CA HIS A 130 48.49 -26.60 -7.70
C HIS A 130 46.99 -26.33 -7.95
N ASN A 131 46.18 -27.39 -8.07
CA ASN A 131 44.75 -27.27 -8.27
C ASN A 131 44.07 -26.56 -7.09
N THR A 132 44.45 -26.92 -5.87
CA THR A 132 43.91 -26.28 -4.65
C THR A 132 44.29 -24.81 -4.59
N ALA A 133 45.54 -24.46 -4.92
CA ALA A 133 45.99 -23.08 -4.96
C ALA A 133 45.24 -22.27 -6.03
N SER A 134 45.10 -22.83 -7.24
CA SER A 134 44.37 -22.20 -8.34
C SER A 134 42.88 -21.98 -8.00
N GLN A 135 42.22 -22.97 -7.41
CA GLN A 135 40.83 -22.84 -6.96
C GLN A 135 40.67 -21.78 -5.86
N ARG A 136 41.59 -21.73 -4.90
CA ARG A 136 41.57 -20.70 -3.85
C ARG A 136 41.73 -19.31 -4.45
N GLU A 137 42.69 -19.13 -5.35
CA GLU A 137 42.91 -17.85 -6.04
C GLU A 137 41.67 -17.44 -6.86
N ALA A 138 41.03 -18.38 -7.55
CA ALA A 138 39.80 -18.11 -8.30
C ALA A 138 38.66 -17.65 -7.37
N ILE A 139 38.44 -18.34 -6.25
CA ILE A 139 37.42 -17.98 -5.25
C ILE A 139 37.73 -16.63 -4.61
N GLU A 140 39.00 -16.33 -4.29
CA GLU A 140 39.40 -15.04 -3.75
C GLU A 140 39.16 -13.90 -4.74
N LYS A 141 39.48 -14.10 -6.02
CA LYS A 141 39.17 -13.13 -7.08
C LYS A 141 37.67 -12.93 -7.24
N GLU A 142 36.89 -14.00 -7.22
CA GLU A 142 35.43 -13.92 -7.31
C GLU A 142 34.84 -13.16 -6.11
N LYS A 143 35.24 -13.49 -4.88
CA LYS A 143 34.83 -12.77 -3.67
C LYS A 143 35.21 -11.29 -3.71
N ALA A 144 36.41 -10.97 -4.15
CA ALA A 144 36.84 -9.58 -4.27
C ALA A 144 36.01 -8.83 -5.32
N GLN A 145 35.67 -9.48 -6.42
CA GLN A 145 34.85 -8.88 -7.47
C GLN A 145 33.39 -8.69 -7.03
N THR A 146 32.78 -9.69 -6.39
CA THR A 146 31.40 -9.61 -5.89
C THR A 146 31.28 -8.57 -4.78
N ASN A 147 32.23 -8.51 -3.84
CA ASN A 147 32.25 -7.48 -2.81
C ASN A 147 32.35 -6.07 -3.41
N LYS A 148 33.17 -5.87 -4.45
CA LYS A 148 33.27 -4.58 -5.15
C LYS A 148 31.98 -4.19 -5.87
N VAL A 149 31.28 -5.15 -6.48
CA VAL A 149 29.98 -4.90 -7.11
C VAL A 149 28.96 -4.54 -6.04
N TRP A 150 28.89 -5.32 -4.97
CA TRP A 150 27.95 -5.08 -3.87
C TRP A 150 28.20 -3.73 -3.18
N GLU A 151 29.45 -3.33 -2.96
CA GLU A 151 29.79 -2.03 -2.40
C GLU A 151 29.35 -0.87 -3.31
N LYS A 152 29.49 -1.02 -4.63
CA LYS A 152 29.00 -0.03 -5.60
C LYS A 152 27.47 0.02 -5.60
N ASP A 153 26.80 -1.12 -5.65
CA ASP A 153 25.34 -1.20 -5.64
C ASP A 153 24.77 -0.59 -4.36
N GLN A 154 25.42 -0.83 -3.22
CA GLN A 154 25.07 -0.23 -1.94
C GLN A 154 25.20 1.29 -1.96
N GLN A 155 26.31 1.82 -2.48
CA GLN A 155 26.52 3.26 -2.63
C GLN A 155 25.48 3.89 -3.58
N GLU A 156 25.18 3.26 -4.71
CA GLU A 156 24.15 3.71 -5.65
C GLU A 156 22.76 3.69 -5.02
N PHE A 157 22.45 2.66 -4.24
CA PHE A 157 21.19 2.57 -3.51
C PHE A 157 21.07 3.66 -2.46
N GLU A 158 22.10 3.88 -1.65
CA GLU A 158 22.13 4.94 -0.63
C GLU A 158 21.99 6.34 -1.26
N MET A 159 22.65 6.60 -2.40
CA MET A 159 22.47 7.85 -3.14
C MET A 159 21.02 8.01 -3.63
N LYS A 160 20.41 6.97 -4.22
CA LYS A 160 19.02 7.04 -4.69
C LYS A 160 18.04 7.29 -3.54
N VAL A 161 18.21 6.62 -2.41
CA VAL A 161 17.36 6.83 -1.22
C VAL A 161 17.53 8.26 -0.68
N ALA A 162 18.74 8.80 -0.68
CA ALA A 162 18.99 10.18 -0.28
C ALA A 162 18.34 11.19 -1.25
N GLU A 163 18.50 10.99 -2.56
CA GLU A 163 17.89 11.82 -3.60
C GLU A 163 16.35 11.81 -3.53
N GLU A 164 15.74 10.63 -3.40
CA GLU A 164 14.29 10.49 -3.22
C GLU A 164 13.82 11.15 -1.92
N GLY A 165 14.59 11.00 -0.83
CA GLY A 165 14.32 11.65 0.45
C GLY A 165 14.33 13.17 0.34
N GLU A 166 15.32 13.75 -0.35
CA GLU A 166 15.39 15.19 -0.60
C GLU A 166 14.26 15.70 -1.49
N LEU A 167 13.93 14.97 -2.56
CA LEU A 167 12.83 15.33 -3.46
C LEU A 167 11.50 15.35 -2.71
N LEU A 168 11.24 14.34 -1.90
CA LEU A 168 10.03 14.22 -1.11
C LEU A 168 9.96 15.28 -0.01
N ALA A 169 11.09 15.64 0.62
CA ALA A 169 11.15 16.77 1.55
C ALA A 169 10.81 18.10 0.87
N LYS A 170 11.40 18.37 -0.31
CA LYS A 170 11.12 19.57 -1.12
C LYS A 170 9.66 19.61 -1.59
N GLN A 171 9.07 18.48 -1.95
CA GLN A 171 7.66 18.38 -2.32
C GLN A 171 6.76 18.72 -1.13
N ARG A 172 7.00 18.13 0.04
CA ARG A 172 6.24 18.42 1.27
C ARG A 172 6.35 19.89 1.68
N GLU A 173 7.53 20.49 1.56
CA GLU A 173 7.73 21.91 1.86
C GLU A 173 6.91 22.81 0.92
N LYS A 174 6.93 22.51 -0.39
CA LYS A 174 6.10 23.23 -1.37
C LYS A 174 4.61 23.05 -1.11
N GLU A 175 4.15 21.82 -0.91
CA GLU A 175 2.74 21.52 -0.60
C GLU A 175 2.27 22.24 0.67
N ALA A 176 3.11 22.28 1.72
CA ALA A 176 2.79 23.00 2.95
C ALA A 176 2.72 24.52 2.72
N ALA A 177 3.64 25.08 1.93
CA ALA A 177 3.64 26.50 1.58
C ALA A 177 2.43 26.87 0.72
N ASP A 178 2.11 26.07 -0.30
CA ASP A 178 0.97 26.26 -1.19
C ASP A 178 -0.34 26.17 -0.39
N TYR A 179 -0.49 25.16 0.48
CA TYR A 179 -1.65 25.01 1.34
C TYR A 179 -1.83 26.20 2.30
N GLN A 180 -0.74 26.68 2.90
CA GLN A 180 -0.81 27.84 3.78
C GLN A 180 -1.16 29.11 3.01
N TYR A 181 -0.61 29.29 1.80
CA TYR A 181 -0.96 30.38 0.91
C TYR A 181 -2.44 30.35 0.51
N GLU A 182 -2.97 29.17 0.16
CA GLU A 182 -4.40 29.01 -0.17
C GLU A 182 -5.30 29.38 1.01
N ILE A 183 -4.98 28.94 2.23
CA ILE A 183 -5.71 29.34 3.44
C ILE A 183 -5.69 30.85 3.63
N GLU A 184 -4.51 31.48 3.53
CA GLU A 184 -4.37 32.93 3.72
C GLU A 184 -5.13 33.71 2.64
N ARG A 185 -5.09 33.24 1.39
CA ARG A 185 -5.84 33.82 0.27
C ARG A 185 -7.34 33.71 0.49
N ASP A 186 -7.83 32.53 0.86
CA ASP A 186 -9.27 32.29 1.03
C ASP A 186 -9.81 33.09 2.22
N ARG A 187 -9.08 33.15 3.35
CA ARG A 187 -9.43 34.04 4.47
C ARG A 187 -9.48 35.50 4.07
N LYS A 188 -8.57 35.94 3.20
CA LYS A 188 -8.57 37.33 2.72
C LYS A 188 -9.78 37.61 1.83
N ILE A 189 -10.13 36.68 0.93
CA ILE A 189 -11.32 36.79 0.09
C ILE A 189 -12.57 36.84 0.97
N GLU A 190 -12.72 35.90 1.92
CA GLU A 190 -13.86 35.88 2.85
C GLU A 190 -13.98 37.16 3.67
N MET A 191 -12.85 37.73 4.12
CA MET A 191 -12.82 38.98 4.86
C MET A 191 -13.20 40.18 3.97
N ASP A 192 -12.67 40.26 2.75
CA ASP A 192 -12.97 41.31 1.79
C ASP A 192 -14.48 41.27 1.39
N GLU A 193 -15.03 40.08 1.16
CA GLU A 193 -16.47 39.86 0.89
C GLU A 193 -17.33 40.30 2.09
N TYR A 194 -16.96 39.88 3.30
CA TYR A 194 -17.66 40.29 4.52
C TYR A 194 -17.64 41.82 4.73
N GLU A 195 -16.51 42.48 4.49
CA GLU A 195 -16.39 43.93 4.58
C GLU A 195 -17.20 44.66 3.50
N GLU A 196 -17.31 44.09 2.30
CA GLU A 196 -18.18 44.61 1.25
C GLU A 196 -19.66 44.48 1.61
N GLU A 197 -20.10 43.31 2.06
CA GLU A 197 -21.48 43.09 2.52
C GLU A 197 -21.85 44.01 3.67
N LYS A 198 -20.95 44.17 4.65
CA LYS A 198 -21.14 45.08 5.78
C LYS A 198 -21.31 46.52 5.29
N ARG A 199 -20.44 47.00 4.39
CA ARG A 199 -20.57 48.36 3.82
C ARG A 199 -21.86 48.53 3.05
N GLN A 200 -22.31 47.50 2.33
CA GLN A 200 -23.57 47.53 1.61
C GLN A 200 -24.77 47.64 2.57
N GLN A 201 -24.81 46.83 3.62
CA GLN A 201 -25.84 46.90 4.65
C GLN A 201 -25.86 48.25 5.37
N GLU A 202 -24.69 48.81 5.69
CA GLU A 202 -24.59 50.15 6.30
C GLU A 202 -25.16 51.24 5.38
N ARG A 203 -24.90 51.16 4.07
CA ARG A 203 -25.49 52.08 3.08
C ARG A 203 -27.01 51.94 2.99
N GLU A 204 -27.51 50.72 2.89
CA GLU A 204 -28.96 50.45 2.82
C GLU A 204 -29.70 50.91 4.08
N LEU A 205 -29.11 50.69 5.26
CA LEU A 205 -29.65 51.19 6.52
C LEU A 205 -29.64 52.71 6.57
N ALA A 206 -28.58 53.36 6.10
CA ALA A 206 -28.49 54.82 6.06
C ALA A 206 -29.56 55.42 5.12
N GLU A 207 -29.72 54.87 3.92
CA GLU A 207 -30.76 55.28 2.95
C GLU A 207 -32.16 55.05 3.53
N SER A 208 -32.43 53.86 4.09
CA SER A 208 -33.72 53.55 4.72
C SER A 208 -34.05 54.49 5.87
N ASN A 209 -33.07 54.82 6.70
CA ASN A 209 -33.25 55.77 7.79
C ASN A 209 -33.50 57.20 7.27
N GLN A 210 -32.81 57.61 6.21
CA GLN A 210 -33.04 58.93 5.61
C GLN A 210 -34.47 59.04 5.04
N ASP A 211 -34.97 58.00 4.39
CA ASP A 211 -36.32 58.02 3.82
C ASP A 211 -37.40 57.94 4.91
N LYS A 212 -37.19 57.16 5.97
CA LYS A 212 -38.05 57.17 7.15
C LYS A 212 -38.08 58.55 7.79
N GLU A 213 -36.92 59.20 7.96
CA GLU A 213 -36.83 60.54 8.55
C GLU A 213 -37.59 61.59 7.72
N LYS A 214 -37.49 61.53 6.38
CA LYS A 214 -38.29 62.39 5.49
C LYS A 214 -39.79 62.15 5.69
N ALA A 215 -40.23 60.89 5.67
CA ALA A 215 -41.64 60.53 5.84
C ALA A 215 -42.18 60.95 7.22
N TRP A 216 -41.37 60.83 8.28
CA TRP A 216 -41.71 61.32 9.61
C TRP A 216 -41.88 62.84 9.63
N LYS A 217 -40.94 63.59 9.04
CA LYS A 217 -41.06 65.05 8.93
C LYS A 217 -42.28 65.49 8.15
N GLU A 218 -42.60 64.83 7.04
CA GLU A 218 -43.80 65.11 6.26
C GLU A 218 -45.07 64.84 7.07
N ARG A 219 -45.11 63.72 7.79
CA ARG A 219 -46.22 63.37 8.67
C ARG A 219 -46.37 64.35 9.83
N GLU A 220 -45.29 64.70 10.51
CA GLU A 220 -45.31 65.68 11.60
C GLU A 220 -45.78 67.04 11.12
N LYS A 221 -45.30 67.49 9.95
CA LYS A 221 -45.76 68.72 9.32
C LYS A 221 -47.26 68.67 8.99
N TYR A 222 -47.72 67.59 8.35
CA TYR A 222 -49.14 67.41 8.04
C TYR A 222 -50.01 67.45 9.30
N LEU A 223 -49.59 66.77 10.38
CA LEU A 223 -50.32 66.80 11.64
C LEU A 223 -50.32 68.19 12.25
N ALA A 224 -49.19 68.91 12.24
CA ALA A 224 -49.10 70.27 12.77
C ALA A 224 -49.98 71.25 11.98
N ASP A 225 -49.93 71.20 10.65
CA ASP A 225 -50.71 72.07 9.76
C ASP A 225 -52.23 71.86 9.95
N ASN A 226 -52.67 70.62 10.16
CA ASN A 226 -54.09 70.28 10.32
C ASN A 226 -54.58 70.29 11.78
N GLN A 227 -53.69 70.46 12.76
CA GLN A 227 -54.03 70.39 14.19
C GLN A 227 -55.11 71.41 14.57
N LYS A 228 -55.00 72.63 14.04
CA LYS A 228 -55.95 73.71 14.35
C LYS A 228 -57.33 73.42 13.77
N GLU A 229 -57.41 73.01 12.50
CA GLU A 229 -58.68 72.65 11.87
C GLU A 229 -59.34 71.47 12.57
N PHE A 230 -58.56 70.46 12.95
CA PHE A 230 -59.04 69.32 13.74
C PHE A 230 -59.64 69.78 15.07
N GLN A 231 -58.94 70.62 15.83
CA GLN A 231 -59.44 71.16 17.11
C GLN A 231 -60.69 72.04 16.93
N GLU A 232 -60.76 72.85 15.87
CA GLU A 232 -61.94 73.66 15.56
C GLU A 232 -63.16 72.80 15.21
N ASN A 233 -62.97 71.76 14.39
CA ASN A 233 -64.02 70.82 14.03
C ASN A 233 -64.47 70.01 15.24
N GLN A 234 -63.55 69.58 16.11
CA GLN A 234 -63.87 68.91 17.36
C GLN A 234 -64.77 69.79 18.25
N LYS A 235 -64.42 71.08 18.43
CA LYS A 235 -65.26 72.03 19.17
C LYS A 235 -66.64 72.25 18.52
N LYS A 236 -66.70 72.31 17.18
CA LYS A 236 -67.99 72.42 16.46
C LYS A 236 -68.87 71.19 16.70
N ILE A 237 -68.28 69.99 16.72
CA ILE A 237 -68.97 68.73 17.00
C ILE A 237 -69.51 68.73 18.43
N GLU A 238 -68.70 69.11 19.41
CA GLU A 238 -69.15 69.24 20.81
C GLU A 238 -70.32 70.22 20.96
N GLY A 239 -70.29 71.35 20.23
CA GLY A 239 -71.37 72.34 20.24
C GLY A 239 -72.56 72.06 19.31
N PHE A 240 -72.50 71.02 18.46
CA PHE A 240 -73.56 70.77 17.48
C PHE A 240 -74.87 70.35 18.15
N GLU A 241 -74.81 69.51 19.19
CA GLU A 241 -76.01 69.05 19.88
C GLU A 241 -76.78 70.21 20.52
N GLU A 242 -76.08 71.15 21.15
CA GLU A 242 -76.68 72.34 21.74
C GLU A 242 -77.27 73.25 20.67
N LYS A 243 -76.55 73.50 19.57
CA LYS A 243 -77.07 74.28 18.43
C LYS A 243 -78.33 73.66 17.82
N ILE A 244 -78.37 72.34 17.66
CA ILE A 244 -79.55 71.61 17.18
C ILE A 244 -80.71 71.83 18.15
N LYS A 245 -80.49 71.68 19.46
CA LYS A 245 -81.52 71.92 20.49
C LYS A 245 -82.03 73.36 20.45
N THR A 246 -81.14 74.36 20.36
CA THR A 246 -81.54 75.77 20.32
C THR A 246 -82.33 76.12 19.07
N GLU A 247 -81.87 75.69 17.89
CA GLU A 247 -82.57 75.98 16.63
C GLU A 247 -83.88 75.20 16.52
N TYR A 248 -83.93 73.96 17.03
CA TYR A 248 -85.17 73.19 17.15
C TYR A 248 -86.19 73.91 18.04
N ASN A 249 -85.76 74.38 19.23
CA ASN A 249 -86.66 75.10 20.13
C ASN A 249 -87.14 76.43 19.55
N LYS A 250 -86.27 77.16 18.84
CA LYS A 250 -86.62 78.40 18.16
C LYS A 250 -87.63 78.16 17.03
N THR A 251 -87.34 77.23 16.12
CA THR A 251 -88.26 76.87 15.01
C THR A 251 -89.59 76.33 15.53
N LYS A 252 -89.57 75.49 16.57
CA LYS A 252 -90.79 75.04 17.28
C LYS A 252 -91.57 76.23 17.85
N GLY A 253 -90.90 77.17 18.52
CA GLY A 253 -91.54 78.36 19.08
C GLY A 253 -92.12 79.31 18.02
N GLU A 254 -91.42 79.50 16.91
CA GLU A 254 -91.90 80.27 15.76
C GLU A 254 -93.10 79.59 15.09
N ALA A 255 -93.05 78.27 14.88
CA ALA A 255 -94.16 77.50 14.34
C ALA A 255 -95.41 77.55 15.22
N ILE A 256 -95.25 77.47 16.56
CA ILE A 256 -96.36 77.63 17.51
C ILE A 256 -96.95 79.04 17.41
N LYS A 257 -96.11 80.08 17.43
CA LYS A 257 -96.58 81.48 17.32
C LYS A 257 -97.32 81.74 16.01
N GLU A 258 -96.82 81.20 14.90
CA GLU A 258 -97.47 81.36 13.60
C GLU A 258 -98.79 80.60 13.55
N ALA A 259 -98.84 79.36 14.05
CA ALA A 259 -100.08 78.60 14.17
C ALA A 259 -101.11 79.29 15.09
N GLU A 260 -100.68 79.88 16.21
CA GLU A 260 -101.55 80.68 17.09
C GLU A 260 -102.07 81.94 16.40
N ARG A 261 -101.23 82.65 15.64
CA ARG A 261 -101.65 83.82 14.84
C ARG A 261 -102.65 83.43 13.77
N GLU A 262 -102.37 82.38 13.01
CA GLU A 262 -103.30 81.87 12.00
C GLU A 262 -104.63 81.43 12.63
N ALA A 263 -104.58 80.69 13.74
CA ALA A 263 -105.77 80.24 14.45
C ALA A 263 -106.57 81.44 14.98
N LYS A 264 -105.90 82.46 15.52
CA LYS A 264 -106.54 83.69 15.98
C LYS A 264 -107.18 84.47 14.83
N VAL A 265 -106.47 84.66 13.71
CA VAL A 265 -107.03 85.32 12.52
C VAL A 265 -108.23 84.53 11.99
N LYS A 266 -108.17 83.19 11.94
CA LYS A 266 -109.31 82.35 11.55
C LYS A 266 -110.48 82.48 12.52
N ALA A 267 -110.22 82.48 13.83
CA ALA A 267 -111.25 82.67 14.85
C ALA A 267 -111.90 84.06 14.75
N ASP A 268 -111.10 85.13 14.66
CA ASP A 268 -111.57 86.51 14.50
C ASP A 268 -112.38 86.68 13.19
N LEU A 269 -111.99 86.01 12.10
CA LEU A 269 -112.76 85.98 10.85
C LEU A 269 -114.09 85.24 11.00
N LEU A 270 -114.09 84.06 11.62
CA LEU A 270 -115.32 83.28 11.89
C LEU A 270 -116.27 84.05 12.80
N GLU A 271 -115.76 84.75 13.82
CA GLU A 271 -116.56 85.60 14.71
C GLU A 271 -117.20 86.75 13.92
N LYS A 272 -116.43 87.43 13.06
CA LYS A 272 -116.97 88.49 12.18
C LYS A 272 -117.98 87.98 11.15
N GLU A 273 -117.74 86.81 10.55
CA GLU A 273 -118.70 86.16 9.65
C GLU A 273 -119.99 85.81 10.39
N TRP A 274 -119.89 85.31 11.62
CA TRP A 274 -121.05 85.02 12.47
C TRP A 274 -121.80 86.29 12.86
N GLU A 275 -121.11 87.36 13.27
CA GLU A 275 -121.73 88.67 13.57
C GLU A 275 -122.44 89.25 12.34
N SER A 276 -121.81 89.20 11.16
CA SER A 276 -122.40 89.64 9.90
C SER A 276 -123.63 88.81 9.52
N ALA A 277 -123.56 87.49 9.66
CA ALA A 277 -124.69 86.59 9.42
C ALA A 277 -125.84 86.87 10.40
N LYS A 278 -125.52 87.09 11.69
CA LYS A 278 -126.49 87.47 12.73
C LYS A 278 -127.17 88.79 12.37
N GLN A 279 -126.41 89.84 12.04
CA GLN A 279 -126.95 91.13 11.60
C GLN A 279 -127.81 90.99 10.34
N GLY A 280 -127.40 90.16 9.38
CA GLY A 280 -128.18 89.85 8.18
C GLY A 280 -129.52 89.17 8.50
N CYS A 281 -129.52 88.19 9.41
CA CYS A 281 -130.74 87.57 9.93
C CYS A 281 -131.62 88.58 10.69
N GLU A 282 -131.03 89.45 11.49
CA GLU A 282 -131.73 90.46 12.29
C GLU A 282 -132.39 91.52 11.40
N LEU A 283 -131.69 92.00 10.37
CA LEU A 283 -132.27 92.85 9.32
C LEU A 283 -133.38 92.14 8.54
N LYS A 284 -133.22 90.84 8.27
CA LYS A 284 -134.27 90.05 7.61
C LYS A 284 -135.52 89.92 8.49
N ILE A 285 -135.35 89.68 9.80
CA ILE A 285 -136.44 89.70 10.78
C ILE A 285 -137.12 91.07 10.77
N GLN A 286 -136.37 92.17 10.87
CA GLN A 286 -136.95 93.53 10.84
C GLN A 286 -137.72 93.80 9.55
N SER A 287 -137.21 93.40 8.38
CA SER A 287 -137.92 93.56 7.11
C SER A 287 -139.20 92.71 7.03
N LEU A 288 -139.18 91.49 7.56
CA LEU A 288 -140.35 90.62 7.63
C LEU A 288 -141.38 91.16 8.62
N GLU A 289 -140.95 91.68 9.77
CA GLU A 289 -141.81 92.35 10.76
C GLU A 289 -142.48 93.60 10.15
N ALA A 290 -141.71 94.44 9.44
CA ALA A 290 -142.26 95.60 8.72
C ALA A 290 -143.24 95.17 7.61
N THR A 291 -142.96 94.05 6.92
CA THR A 291 -143.87 93.49 5.90
C THR A 291 -145.15 92.96 6.55
N ILE A 292 -145.03 92.25 7.68
CA ILE A 292 -146.18 91.77 8.46
C ILE A 292 -147.01 92.95 8.94
N GLN A 293 -146.40 94.01 9.49
CA GLN A 293 -147.12 95.23 9.88
C GLN A 293 -147.88 95.83 8.69
N ARG A 294 -147.23 96.01 7.54
CA ARG A 294 -147.86 96.55 6.32
C ARG A 294 -148.98 95.66 5.80
N GLN A 295 -148.82 94.33 5.85
CA GLN A 295 -149.87 93.38 5.50
C GLN A 295 -151.02 93.42 6.53
N THR A 296 -150.72 93.62 7.81
CA THR A 296 -151.73 93.77 8.86
C THR A 296 -152.54 95.04 8.66
N GLU A 297 -151.89 96.15 8.30
CA GLU A 297 -152.54 97.40 7.89
C GLU A 297 -153.39 97.21 6.65
N GLN A 298 -152.89 96.53 5.61
CA GLN A 298 -153.66 96.21 4.41
C GLN A 298 -154.85 95.29 4.69
N ILE A 299 -154.71 94.29 5.57
CA ILE A 299 -155.81 93.44 6.00
C ILE A 299 -156.83 94.27 6.78
N ALA A 300 -156.39 95.17 7.66
CA ALA A 300 -157.29 96.07 8.37
C ALA A 300 -158.05 96.99 7.40
N ASP A 301 -157.36 97.58 6.41
CA ASP A 301 -157.96 98.40 5.36
C ASP A 301 -158.93 97.59 4.47
N LEU A 302 -158.54 96.40 4.01
CA LEU A 302 -159.41 95.52 3.23
C LEU A 302 -160.61 95.04 4.06
N THR A 303 -160.43 94.79 5.35
CA THR A 303 -161.53 94.44 6.27
C THR A 303 -162.47 95.62 6.46
N ALA A 304 -161.94 96.84 6.58
CA ALA A 304 -162.74 98.07 6.64
C ALA A 304 -163.47 98.32 5.31
N GLN A 305 -162.83 98.09 4.16
CA GLN A 305 -163.46 98.17 2.84
C GLN A 305 -164.52 97.08 2.65
N LEU A 306 -164.30 95.87 3.15
CA LEU A 306 -165.25 94.77 3.07
C LEU A 306 -166.43 95.03 4.00
N GLN A 307 -166.22 95.53 5.22
CA GLN A 307 -167.29 96.03 6.08
C GLN A 307 -168.06 97.16 5.39
N ALA A 308 -167.39 98.15 4.82
CA ALA A 308 -167.99 99.25 4.08
C ALA A 308 -168.83 98.74 2.89
N ALA A 309 -168.31 97.81 2.09
CA ALA A 309 -168.98 97.16 0.97
C ALA A 309 -170.17 96.30 1.45
N THR A 310 -170.05 95.63 2.60
CA THR A 310 -171.14 94.86 3.20
C THR A 310 -172.25 95.79 3.69
N THR A 311 -171.92 96.92 4.32
CA THR A 311 -172.90 97.98 4.64
C THR A 311 -173.49 98.64 3.40
N GLN A 312 -172.72 98.84 2.32
CA GLN A 312 -173.27 99.36 1.07
C GLN A 312 -174.22 98.35 0.41
N ALA A 313 -173.88 97.07 0.39
CA ALA A 313 -174.74 96.00 -0.12
C ALA A 313 -176.01 95.83 0.73
N GLN A 314 -175.92 95.91 2.06
CA GLN A 314 -177.09 95.90 2.95
C GLN A 314 -177.96 97.15 2.76
N ASN A 315 -177.37 98.33 2.59
CA ASN A 315 -178.12 99.56 2.34
C ASN A 315 -178.76 99.60 0.95
N LEU A 316 -178.15 98.98 -0.06
CA LEU A 316 -178.76 98.84 -1.39
C LEU A 316 -179.92 97.82 -1.38
N ALA A 317 -179.74 96.69 -0.67
CA ALA A 317 -180.80 95.70 -0.48
C ALA A 317 -181.99 96.28 0.30
N MET A 318 -181.74 97.13 1.32
CA MET A 318 -182.82 97.81 2.05
C MET A 318 -183.52 98.91 1.22
N ARG A 319 -182.81 99.60 0.32
CA ARG A 319 -183.44 100.63 -0.53
C ARG A 319 -184.25 100.06 -1.71
N ALA A 320 -183.94 98.86 -2.19
CA ALA A 320 -184.71 98.24 -3.28
C ALA A 320 -186.01 97.57 -2.81
N PHE A 321 -186.16 97.26 -1.51
CA PHE A 321 -187.34 96.56 -0.97
C PHE A 321 -188.41 97.49 -0.34
N GLN A 322 -188.22 98.82 -0.31
CA GLN A 322 -189.15 99.78 0.32
C GLN A 322 -189.73 100.86 -0.63
N SER A 323 -189.92 100.57 -1.92
CA SER A 323 -190.82 101.38 -2.76
C SER A 323 -191.80 100.51 -3.55
N SER A 324 -192.79 100.03 -2.80
CA SER A 324 -194.14 99.74 -3.27
C SER A 324 -195.11 100.52 -2.37
N THR A 325 -196.14 101.12 -2.96
CA THR A 325 -197.32 101.79 -2.33
C THR A 325 -197.13 103.17 -1.66
N THR A 326 -197.55 104.27 -2.34
CA THR A 326 -198.65 105.19 -1.92
C THR A 326 -198.81 106.37 -2.92
N SER A 327 -200.08 106.67 -3.22
CA SER A 327 -200.67 107.64 -4.15
C SER A 327 -200.53 109.12 -3.74
N GLY A 328 -200.84 110.03 -4.68
CA GLY A 328 -200.89 111.47 -4.41
C GLY A 328 -202.04 111.94 -3.50
N SER A 329 -201.92 113.16 -2.99
CA SER A 329 -202.99 114.18 -2.81
C SER A 329 -202.35 115.46 -2.27
N LYS A 330 -202.98 116.60 -2.58
CA LYS A 330 -202.73 117.89 -1.94
C LYS A 330 -202.94 117.80 -0.42
N GLY A 331 -202.17 118.60 0.31
CA GLY A 331 -202.21 118.70 1.78
C GLY A 331 -201.01 118.03 2.40
#